data_AF-A0A6J1X1I1-F1
#
_entry.id   AF-A0A6J1X1I1-F1
#
_cell.length_a   1.000
_cell.length_b   1.000
_cell.length_c   1.000
_cell.angle_alpha   90.00
_cell.angle_beta   90.00
_cell.angle_gamma   90.00
#
_symmetry.space_group_name_H-M   'P 1'
#
loop_
_entity.id
_entity.type
_entity.pdbx_description
1 polymer ?
#
loop_
_entity_poly.entity_id
_entity_poly.type
_entity_poly.pdbx_seq_one_letter_code
_entity_poly.pdbx_strand_id
1 'polypeptide(L)'
;MSLVEISQHDEVIYSILDKPPPEPAKTPRYESKLERELKERKIPQLRLTFGYAETPLKTPDKFLRKGEGIGQPRKKSDHKCVVSSNLPPVPERPPPGKKPEKPKINFKVVNIKKAIKTKEKPVEPRLVDTRDGHIKKIKGSGEVPEYCLRPDFGKMPAYLVKRNRRIQRELEKIRHAEENRESLCKQVSEEERQKLLEDLKHNWQLMQKAFLQLPMLTDTIPKILKKTKMEQELRQLEKDIALIESNPFIYIYD
;
A
#
# COMPACT_ATOMS: atom_id res chain seq x y z
N MET A 1 46.73 -47.54 43.83
CA MET A 1 45.25 -47.45 43.79
C MET A 1 44.74 -48.84 43.43
N SER A 2 43.96 -49.41 44.34
CA SER A 2 43.54 -50.81 44.41
C SER A 2 42.67 -51.24 43.22
N LEU A 3 42.98 -52.41 42.67
CA LEU A 3 42.12 -53.21 41.81
C LEU A 3 40.90 -53.68 42.61
N VAL A 4 39.70 -53.51 42.07
CA VAL A 4 38.47 -54.13 42.59
C VAL A 4 38.21 -55.36 41.74
N GLU A 5 38.35 -56.55 42.35
CA GLU A 5 37.94 -57.82 41.77
C GLU A 5 36.41 -57.96 41.88
N ILE A 6 35.73 -58.07 40.74
CA ILE A 6 34.30 -58.44 40.70
C ILE A 6 34.24 -59.95 40.81
N SER A 7 33.93 -60.43 42.02
CA SER A 7 33.98 -61.86 42.39
C SER A 7 32.73 -62.66 41.98
N GLN A 8 31.64 -62.03 41.52
CA GLN A 8 30.39 -62.72 41.18
C GLN A 8 29.67 -62.03 40.01
N HIS A 9 29.39 -62.79 38.95
CA HIS A 9 28.57 -62.40 37.82
C HIS A 9 27.80 -63.63 37.29
N ASP A 10 26.46 -63.54 37.22
CA ASP A 10 25.52 -64.62 36.89
C ASP A 10 24.90 -64.45 35.48
N GLU A 11 25.73 -64.12 34.48
CA GLU A 11 25.28 -64.02 33.10
C GLU A 11 25.29 -65.41 32.41
N VAL A 12 24.14 -65.83 31.87
CA VAL A 12 23.98 -67.12 31.18
C VAL A 12 23.76 -66.88 29.69
N ILE A 13 24.75 -67.25 28.85
CA ILE A 13 24.75 -66.98 27.39
C ILE A 13 23.52 -67.55 26.65
N TYR A 14 22.87 -68.57 27.20
CA TYR A 14 21.73 -69.26 26.57
C TYR A 14 20.41 -68.48 26.58
N SER A 15 20.29 -67.39 27.34
CA SER A 15 19.09 -66.52 27.35
C SER A 15 19.13 -65.41 26.30
N ILE A 16 20.18 -65.32 25.47
CA ILE A 16 20.32 -64.25 24.47
C ILE A 16 19.36 -64.44 23.28
N LEU A 17 18.90 -65.66 23.01
CA LEU A 17 18.01 -65.97 21.91
C LEU A 17 16.63 -66.40 22.42
N ASP A 18 15.86 -65.45 22.97
CA ASP A 18 14.45 -65.69 23.25
C ASP A 18 13.71 -66.06 21.95
N LYS A 19 13.06 -67.22 21.95
CA LYS A 19 12.25 -67.68 20.82
C LYS A 19 11.12 -66.67 20.59
N PRO A 20 10.81 -66.28 19.34
CA PRO A 20 9.72 -65.36 19.10
C PRO A 20 8.41 -65.94 19.65
N PRO A 21 7.56 -65.12 20.27
CA PRO A 21 6.32 -65.58 20.87
C PRO A 21 5.42 -66.25 19.82
N PRO A 22 4.65 -67.29 20.21
CA PRO A 22 3.78 -68.00 19.29
C PRO A 22 2.74 -67.06 18.67
N GLU A 23 2.39 -67.30 17.40
CA GLU A 23 1.42 -66.46 16.71
C GLU A 23 0.05 -66.47 17.43
N PRO A 24 -0.59 -65.30 17.60
CA PRO A 24 -1.86 -65.22 18.30
C PRO A 24 -2.99 -65.88 17.49
N ALA A 25 -3.96 -66.46 18.20
CA ALA A 25 -5.14 -67.04 17.58
C ALA A 25 -5.95 -65.98 16.80
N LYS A 26 -6.49 -66.36 15.64
CA LYS A 26 -7.30 -65.45 14.81
C LYS A 26 -8.55 -65.03 15.56
N THR A 27 -8.84 -63.73 15.55
CA THR A 27 -10.05 -63.17 16.15
C THR A 27 -11.30 -63.60 15.35
N PRO A 28 -12.46 -63.76 16.02
CA PRO A 28 -13.72 -64.03 15.34
C PRO A 28 -14.05 -62.92 14.33
N ARG A 29 -14.77 -63.29 13.26
CA ARG A 29 -15.19 -62.35 12.21
C ARG A 29 -16.11 -61.28 12.80
N TYR A 30 -15.88 -60.03 12.44
CA TYR A 30 -16.73 -58.92 12.84
C TYR A 30 -18.14 -59.03 12.25
N GLU A 31 -19.16 -58.97 13.10
CA GLU A 31 -20.57 -58.77 12.71
C GLU A 31 -20.98 -57.32 12.93
N SER A 32 -21.56 -56.70 11.90
CA SER A 32 -21.95 -55.29 11.96
C SER A 32 -23.16 -55.08 12.85
N LYS A 33 -23.02 -54.24 13.89
CA LYS A 33 -24.14 -53.78 14.73
C LYS A 33 -25.25 -53.11 13.91
N LEU A 34 -24.86 -52.46 12.80
CA LEU A 34 -25.78 -51.74 11.92
C LEU A 34 -26.77 -52.68 11.21
N GLU A 35 -26.37 -53.90 10.88
CA GLU A 35 -27.25 -54.82 10.14
C GLU A 35 -28.44 -55.27 11.00
N ARG A 36 -28.22 -55.50 12.30
CA ARG A 36 -29.29 -55.77 13.27
C ARG A 36 -30.25 -54.58 13.37
N GLU A 37 -29.71 -53.37 13.53
CA GLU A 37 -30.53 -52.16 13.59
C GLU A 37 -31.36 -51.95 12.30
N LEU A 38 -30.78 -52.23 11.13
CA LEU A 38 -31.50 -52.08 9.85
C LEU A 38 -32.63 -53.11 9.71
N LYS A 39 -32.45 -54.34 10.17
CA LYS A 39 -33.51 -55.36 10.20
C LYS A 39 -34.62 -54.98 11.18
N GLU A 40 -34.29 -54.49 12.37
CA GLU A 40 -35.27 -54.02 13.37
C GLU A 40 -36.05 -52.79 12.89
N ARG A 41 -35.39 -51.85 12.19
CA ARG A 41 -36.05 -50.68 11.60
C ARG A 41 -36.97 -51.03 10.43
N LYS A 42 -36.77 -52.18 9.79
CA LYS A 42 -37.61 -52.65 8.68
C LYS A 42 -38.89 -53.26 9.24
N ILE A 43 -39.83 -52.42 9.66
CA ILE A 43 -41.16 -52.84 10.10
C ILE A 43 -41.87 -53.50 8.90
N PRO A 44 -42.19 -54.80 8.92
CA PRO A 44 -42.92 -55.42 7.84
C PRO A 44 -44.36 -54.88 7.83
N GLN A 45 -44.66 -53.97 6.92
CA GLN A 45 -46.02 -53.46 6.74
C GLN A 45 -46.82 -54.52 5.98
N LEU A 46 -47.77 -55.15 6.65
CA LEU A 46 -48.34 -56.42 6.20
C LEU A 46 -49.09 -56.34 4.85
N ARG A 47 -49.56 -55.17 4.39
CA ARG A 47 -50.51 -55.02 3.25
C ARG A 47 -50.47 -53.65 2.56
N LEU A 48 -49.39 -53.31 1.87
CA LEU A 48 -49.25 -51.99 1.22
C LEU A 48 -49.73 -51.94 -0.23
N THR A 49 -49.49 -53.01 -1.00
CA THR A 49 -49.65 -53.00 -2.47
C THR A 49 -51.03 -53.43 -2.96
N PHE A 50 -51.69 -54.39 -2.31
CA PHE A 50 -52.96 -54.96 -2.79
C PHE A 50 -54.13 -54.85 -1.79
N GLY A 51 -53.94 -54.20 -0.64
CA GLY A 51 -55.00 -53.98 0.35
C GLY A 51 -55.59 -55.25 0.96
N TYR A 52 -56.86 -55.19 1.39
CA TYR A 52 -57.63 -56.36 1.83
C TYR A 52 -58.42 -56.94 0.65
N ALA A 53 -58.51 -58.26 0.57
CA ALA A 53 -59.33 -58.92 -0.45
C ALA A 53 -60.82 -58.55 -0.30
N GLU A 54 -61.32 -58.52 0.94
CA GLU A 54 -62.60 -57.92 1.32
C GLU A 54 -62.38 -56.98 2.48
N THR A 55 -62.95 -55.78 2.42
CA THR A 55 -62.69 -54.75 3.42
C THR A 55 -63.41 -55.11 4.72
N PRO A 56 -62.70 -55.31 5.85
CA PRO A 56 -63.36 -55.67 7.10
C PRO A 56 -64.18 -54.46 7.60
N LEU A 57 -65.50 -54.64 7.64
CA LEU A 57 -66.42 -53.62 8.16
C LEU A 57 -66.46 -53.68 9.69
N LYS A 58 -66.49 -52.52 10.33
CA LYS A 58 -66.67 -52.43 11.79
C LYS A 58 -68.12 -52.72 12.14
N THR A 59 -68.34 -53.43 13.25
CA THR A 59 -69.69 -53.64 13.79
C THR A 59 -70.32 -52.29 14.21
N PRO A 60 -71.66 -52.14 14.15
CA PRO A 60 -72.35 -50.86 14.42
C PRO A 60 -72.06 -50.28 15.82
N ASP A 61 -71.79 -51.14 16.80
CA ASP A 61 -71.43 -50.74 18.17
C ASP A 61 -70.08 -49.99 18.25
N LYS A 62 -69.21 -50.17 17.25
CA LYS A 62 -67.89 -49.53 17.15
C LYS A 62 -67.93 -48.28 16.27
N PHE A 63 -68.91 -47.41 16.52
CA PHE A 63 -69.03 -46.13 15.86
C PHE A 63 -67.95 -45.14 16.34
N LEU A 64 -67.59 -44.18 15.48
CA LEU A 64 -66.53 -43.20 15.79
C LEU A 64 -67.02 -42.21 16.85
N ARG A 65 -66.34 -42.14 18.00
CA ARG A 65 -66.66 -41.18 19.07
C ARG A 65 -65.88 -39.87 18.92
N LYS A 66 -66.40 -38.79 19.48
CA LYS A 66 -65.75 -37.46 19.44
C LYS A 66 -64.40 -37.51 20.16
N GLY A 67 -63.32 -37.21 19.44
CA GLY A 67 -61.95 -37.26 19.96
C GLY A 67 -61.23 -38.60 19.72
N GLU A 68 -61.94 -39.61 19.23
CA GLU A 68 -61.34 -40.84 18.71
C GLU A 68 -61.11 -40.69 17.19
N GLY A 69 -59.85 -40.86 16.78
CA GLY A 69 -59.40 -40.64 15.41
C GLY A 69 -57.92 -40.26 15.39
N ILE A 70 -57.35 -40.04 14.20
CA ILE A 70 -55.98 -39.52 14.09
C ILE A 70 -56.00 -38.05 14.53
N GLY A 71 -55.82 -37.82 15.83
CA GLY A 71 -55.63 -36.48 16.38
C GLY A 71 -54.35 -35.87 15.84
N GLN A 72 -54.33 -34.54 15.66
CA GLN A 72 -53.10 -33.85 15.29
C GLN A 72 -52.03 -34.12 16.36
N PRO A 73 -50.83 -34.61 15.99
CA PRO A 73 -49.79 -34.88 16.97
C PRO A 73 -49.43 -33.56 17.68
N ARG A 74 -49.59 -33.52 19.00
CA ARG A 74 -49.07 -32.42 19.81
C ARG A 74 -47.55 -32.43 19.66
N LYS A 75 -47.00 -31.45 18.95
CA LYS A 75 -45.54 -31.29 18.81
C LYS A 75 -44.95 -31.05 20.21
N LYS A 76 -44.37 -32.09 20.80
CA LYS A 76 -43.44 -31.90 21.92
C LYS A 76 -42.16 -31.38 21.30
N SER A 77 -41.80 -30.16 21.65
CA SER A 77 -40.59 -29.54 21.15
C SER A 77 -39.43 -29.96 22.05
N ASP A 78 -38.46 -30.69 21.50
CA ASP A 78 -37.29 -31.18 22.25
C ASP A 78 -36.24 -30.09 22.52
N HIS A 79 -36.61 -28.80 22.36
CA HIS A 79 -35.70 -27.71 22.62
C HIS A 79 -35.43 -27.60 24.13
N LYS A 80 -34.27 -28.07 24.56
CA LYS A 80 -33.69 -27.68 25.84
C LYS A 80 -32.94 -26.37 25.63
N CYS A 81 -33.59 -25.24 25.94
CA CYS A 81 -32.88 -23.97 26.06
C CYS A 81 -31.89 -24.09 27.22
N VAL A 82 -30.59 -24.19 26.92
CA VAL A 82 -29.55 -24.05 27.93
C VAL A 82 -29.51 -22.57 28.28
N VAL A 83 -30.17 -22.21 29.38
CA VAL A 83 -30.16 -20.83 29.89
C VAL A 83 -28.75 -20.56 30.37
N SER A 84 -27.98 -19.76 29.62
CA SER A 84 -26.73 -19.23 30.14
C SER A 84 -27.08 -18.26 31.28
N SER A 85 -26.53 -18.51 32.47
CA SER A 85 -26.82 -17.79 33.72
C SER A 85 -26.39 -16.31 33.72
N ASN A 86 -25.88 -15.80 32.59
CA ASN A 86 -25.34 -14.44 32.45
C ASN A 86 -26.27 -13.48 31.68
N LEU A 87 -27.53 -13.85 31.45
CA LEU A 87 -28.52 -12.95 30.88
C LEU A 87 -29.23 -12.18 32.00
N PRO A 88 -29.32 -10.83 31.94
CA PRO A 88 -30.11 -10.08 32.91
C PRO A 88 -31.58 -10.53 32.84
N PRO A 89 -32.30 -10.53 33.99
CA PRO A 89 -33.69 -10.92 34.02
C PRO A 89 -34.51 -10.06 33.05
N VAL A 90 -35.46 -10.71 32.37
CA VAL A 90 -36.38 -10.02 31.47
C VAL A 90 -37.10 -8.92 32.27
N PRO A 91 -37.09 -7.65 31.81
CA PRO A 91 -37.77 -6.57 32.52
C PRO A 91 -39.23 -6.92 32.79
N GLU A 92 -39.70 -6.66 34.01
CA GLU A 92 -41.09 -6.90 34.35
C GLU A 92 -42.01 -6.16 33.38
N ARG A 93 -43.09 -6.83 32.95
CA ARG A 93 -44.10 -6.17 32.13
C ARG A 93 -44.66 -5.01 32.96
N PRO A 94 -44.56 -3.75 32.50
CA PRO A 94 -45.16 -2.66 33.22
C PRO A 94 -46.67 -2.95 33.38
N PRO A 95 -47.29 -2.50 34.49
CA PRO A 95 -48.72 -2.65 34.68
C PRO A 95 -49.46 -2.12 33.45
N PRO A 96 -50.64 -2.66 33.09
CA PRO A 96 -51.38 -2.24 31.90
C PRO A 96 -51.44 -0.72 31.90
N GLY A 97 -50.73 -0.12 30.93
CA GLY A 97 -50.44 1.31 30.95
C GLY A 97 -51.72 2.09 31.08
N LYS A 98 -51.72 3.13 31.92
CA LYS A 98 -52.79 4.15 31.89
C LYS A 98 -52.96 4.57 30.43
N LYS A 99 -54.22 4.67 29.98
CA LYS A 99 -54.56 5.09 28.61
C LYS A 99 -53.68 6.30 28.26
N PRO A 100 -53.04 6.32 27.08
CA PRO A 100 -52.10 7.38 26.73
C PRO A 100 -52.76 8.72 26.98
N GLU A 101 -52.12 9.56 27.80
CA GLU A 101 -52.62 10.90 28.07
C GLU A 101 -52.81 11.59 26.73
N LYS A 102 -53.98 12.21 26.54
CA LYS A 102 -54.21 12.99 25.31
C LYS A 102 -53.09 14.03 25.22
N PRO A 103 -52.47 14.18 24.05
CA PRO A 103 -51.38 15.11 23.86
C PRO A 103 -51.84 16.51 24.31
N LYS A 104 -51.12 17.11 25.26
CA LYS A 104 -51.40 18.47 25.77
C LYS A 104 -51.25 19.53 24.67
N ILE A 105 -50.55 19.19 23.59
CA ILE A 105 -50.26 20.07 22.47
C ILE A 105 -51.33 19.92 21.39
N ASN A 106 -51.91 21.04 20.98
CA ASN A 106 -52.85 21.06 19.86
C ASN A 106 -52.10 20.94 18.52
N PHE A 107 -52.01 19.72 18.00
CA PHE A 107 -51.33 19.43 16.73
C PHE A 107 -51.91 20.21 15.53
N LYS A 108 -53.19 20.61 15.56
CA LYS A 108 -53.76 21.44 14.49
C LYS A 108 -53.08 22.80 14.44
N VAL A 109 -52.89 23.45 15.58
CA VAL A 109 -52.21 24.75 15.69
C VAL A 109 -50.73 24.62 15.32
N VAL A 110 -50.08 23.53 15.73
CA VAL A 110 -48.68 23.24 15.35
C VAL A 110 -48.55 23.05 13.84
N ASN A 111 -49.46 22.29 13.23
CA ASN A 111 -49.45 22.02 11.79
C ASN A 111 -49.75 23.28 10.97
N ILE A 112 -50.70 24.12 11.42
CA ILE A 112 -50.99 25.41 10.79
C ILE A 112 -49.76 26.32 10.88
N LYS A 113 -49.16 26.47 12.06
CA LYS A 113 -47.94 27.26 12.24
C LYS A 113 -46.79 26.72 11.41
N LYS A 114 -46.65 25.40 11.29
CA LYS A 114 -45.63 24.75 10.48
C LYS A 114 -45.86 25.02 9.00
N ALA A 115 -47.09 24.88 8.51
CA ALA A 115 -47.45 25.17 7.12
C ALA A 115 -47.17 26.64 6.76
N ILE A 116 -47.60 27.59 7.60
CA ILE A 116 -47.33 29.02 7.39
C ILE A 116 -45.83 29.34 7.40
N LYS A 117 -45.04 28.68 8.26
CA LYS A 117 -43.59 28.89 8.36
C LYS A 117 -42.78 28.14 7.30
N THR A 118 -43.38 27.18 6.62
CA THR A 118 -42.65 26.35 5.64
C THR A 118 -42.46 27.17 4.38
N LYS A 119 -41.21 27.40 3.99
CA LYS A 119 -40.92 28.02 2.70
C LYS A 119 -41.30 27.07 1.57
N GLU A 120 -41.92 27.62 0.52
CA GLU A 120 -42.23 26.86 -0.69
C GLU A 120 -40.96 26.28 -1.29
N LYS A 121 -41.08 25.10 -1.91
CA LYS A 121 -39.99 24.51 -2.67
C LYS A 121 -39.73 25.42 -3.88
N PRO A 122 -38.50 25.90 -4.11
CA PRO A 122 -38.22 26.73 -5.27
C PRO A 122 -38.59 25.97 -6.55
N VAL A 123 -39.36 26.63 -7.41
CA VAL A 123 -39.75 26.07 -8.70
C VAL A 123 -38.53 26.06 -9.60
N GLU A 124 -38.22 24.90 -10.18
CA GLU A 124 -37.17 24.80 -11.18
C GLU A 124 -37.67 25.35 -12.52
N PRO A 125 -36.93 26.24 -13.20
CA PRO A 125 -37.31 26.74 -14.51
C PRO A 125 -37.35 25.60 -15.53
N ARG A 126 -38.47 25.52 -16.26
CA ARG A 126 -38.82 24.43 -17.17
C ARG A 126 -39.41 25.03 -18.45
N LEU A 127 -39.08 24.43 -19.59
CA LEU A 127 -39.60 24.78 -20.90
C LEU A 127 -40.64 23.73 -21.29
N VAL A 128 -41.78 24.18 -21.78
CA VAL A 128 -42.84 23.32 -22.33
C VAL A 128 -43.05 23.73 -23.77
N ASP A 129 -42.70 22.84 -24.69
CA ASP A 129 -42.67 23.13 -26.14
C ASP A 129 -43.84 22.44 -26.88
N THR A 130 -44.26 21.26 -26.41
CA THR A 130 -45.30 20.46 -27.07
C THR A 130 -46.69 20.76 -26.51
N ARG A 131 -47.72 20.69 -27.37
CA ARG A 131 -49.15 20.79 -26.99
C ARG A 131 -49.55 19.78 -25.90
N ASP A 132 -48.92 18.61 -25.90
CA ASP A 132 -49.16 17.53 -24.93
C ASP A 132 -48.47 17.76 -23.58
N GLY A 133 -47.75 18.88 -23.43
CA GLY A 133 -47.15 19.29 -22.17
C GLY A 133 -45.81 18.62 -21.86
N HIS A 134 -45.02 18.23 -22.87
CA HIS A 134 -43.69 17.67 -22.64
C HIS A 134 -42.77 18.72 -21.99
N ILE A 135 -42.19 18.38 -20.83
CA ILE A 135 -41.40 19.31 -20.02
C ILE A 135 -39.90 19.05 -20.18
N LYS A 136 -39.16 20.05 -20.65
CA LYS A 136 -37.69 20.09 -20.66
C LYS A 136 -37.18 20.93 -19.49
N LYS A 137 -36.15 20.45 -18.80
CA LYS A 137 -35.46 21.23 -17.76
C LYS A 137 -34.54 22.24 -18.45
N ILE A 138 -34.67 23.53 -18.10
CA ILE A 138 -33.85 24.60 -18.70
C ILE A 138 -32.42 24.52 -18.17
N LYS A 139 -32.25 24.28 -16.87
CA LYS A 139 -30.95 24.14 -16.21
C LYS A 139 -30.20 22.91 -16.73
N GLY A 140 -28.97 23.10 -17.22
CA GLY A 140 -28.10 22.05 -17.79
C GLY A 140 -28.43 21.62 -19.22
N SER A 141 -29.42 22.24 -19.88
CA SER A 141 -29.77 21.92 -21.28
C SER A 141 -28.88 22.61 -22.33
N GLY A 142 -28.03 23.54 -21.90
CA GLY A 142 -27.23 24.40 -22.79
C GLY A 142 -28.00 25.60 -23.36
N GLU A 143 -29.32 25.70 -23.13
CA GLU A 143 -30.16 26.82 -23.61
C GLU A 143 -29.95 28.11 -22.80
N VAL A 144 -29.39 28.00 -21.59
CA VAL A 144 -29.01 29.14 -20.75
C VAL A 144 -27.49 29.18 -20.64
N PRO A 145 -26.86 30.36 -20.82
CA PRO A 145 -25.41 30.53 -20.71
C PRO A 145 -24.95 30.44 -19.24
N GLU A 146 -24.98 29.23 -18.66
CA GLU A 146 -24.58 29.00 -17.27
C GLU A 146 -23.08 29.20 -17.05
N TYR A 147 -22.26 28.73 -18.00
CA TYR A 147 -20.80 28.73 -17.85
C TYR A 147 -20.18 30.12 -18.05
N CYS A 148 -20.77 30.96 -18.91
CA CYS A 148 -20.31 32.33 -19.15
C CYS A 148 -20.60 33.27 -17.97
N LEU A 149 -21.66 32.98 -17.20
CA LEU A 149 -22.06 33.76 -16.03
C LEU A 149 -21.32 33.35 -14.75
N ARG A 150 -20.41 32.36 -14.83
CA ARG A 150 -19.66 31.94 -13.65
C ARG A 150 -18.71 33.06 -13.21
N PRO A 151 -18.52 33.26 -11.89
CA PRO A 151 -17.64 34.31 -11.38
C PRO A 151 -16.14 34.07 -11.68
N ASP A 152 -15.78 32.84 -12.04
CA ASP A 152 -14.44 32.42 -12.45
C ASP A 152 -14.26 32.38 -13.98
N PHE A 153 -15.29 32.74 -14.75
CA PHE A 153 -15.16 32.84 -16.19
C PHE A 153 -14.14 33.92 -16.56
N GLY A 154 -13.22 33.59 -17.47
CA GLY A 154 -12.12 34.47 -17.88
C GLY A 154 -11.01 34.67 -16.82
N LYS A 155 -11.13 34.10 -15.62
CA LYS A 155 -10.08 34.16 -14.59
C LYS A 155 -9.13 32.99 -14.74
N MET A 156 -7.83 33.24 -14.54
CA MET A 156 -6.84 32.18 -14.50
C MET A 156 -7.08 31.27 -13.28
N PRO A 157 -7.23 29.95 -13.47
CA PRO A 157 -7.36 29.01 -12.36
C PRO A 157 -6.21 29.11 -11.36
N ALA A 158 -6.53 29.00 -10.06
CA ALA A 158 -5.55 29.13 -8.98
C ALA A 158 -4.36 28.16 -9.09
N TYR A 159 -4.57 26.97 -9.65
CA TYR A 159 -3.49 26.00 -9.85
C TYR A 159 -2.48 26.45 -10.92
N LEU A 160 -2.93 27.14 -11.98
CA LEU A 160 -2.04 27.69 -13.01
C LEU A 160 -1.21 28.84 -12.45
N VAL A 161 -1.83 29.72 -11.63
CA VAL A 161 -1.09 30.78 -10.91
C VAL A 161 0.04 30.17 -10.07
N LYS A 162 -0.26 29.14 -9.28
CA LYS A 162 0.73 28.44 -8.45
C LYS A 162 1.83 27.79 -9.28
N ARG A 163 1.48 27.13 -10.38
CA ARG A 163 2.43 26.50 -11.31
C ARG A 163 3.37 27.54 -11.92
N ASN A 164 2.83 28.63 -12.46
CA ASN A 164 3.64 29.69 -13.08
C ASN A 164 4.60 30.32 -12.06
N ARG A 165 4.12 30.55 -10.83
CA ARG A 165 4.98 31.05 -9.75
C ARG A 165 6.12 30.09 -9.39
N ARG A 166 5.86 28.77 -9.42
CA ARG A 166 6.90 27.76 -9.18
C ARG A 166 7.95 27.76 -10.29
N ILE A 167 7.51 27.75 -11.55
CA ILE A 167 8.40 27.79 -12.72
C ILE A 167 9.27 29.05 -12.67
N GLN A 168 8.67 30.20 -12.37
CA GLN A 168 9.41 31.47 -12.31
C GLN A 168 10.47 31.49 -11.21
N ARG A 169 10.18 30.90 -10.04
CA ARG A 169 11.17 30.72 -8.96
C ARG A 169 12.30 29.76 -9.35
N GLU A 170 11.99 28.68 -10.06
CA GLU A 170 13.02 27.74 -10.54
C GLU A 170 13.93 28.42 -11.56
N LEU A 171 13.38 29.18 -12.52
CA LEU A 171 14.17 29.97 -13.47
C LEU A 171 15.04 31.01 -12.77
N GLU A 172 14.51 31.70 -11.77
CA GLU A 172 15.26 32.68 -10.99
C GLU A 172 16.42 32.06 -10.22
N LYS A 173 16.21 30.87 -9.63
CA LYS A 173 17.30 30.10 -9.00
C LYS A 173 18.38 29.69 -9.98
N ILE A 174 18.00 29.27 -11.19
CA ILE A 174 18.97 28.90 -12.24
C ILE A 174 19.81 30.13 -12.62
N ARG A 175 19.16 31.27 -12.92
CA ARG A 175 19.88 32.52 -13.23
C ARG A 175 20.82 32.94 -12.12
N HIS A 176 20.36 32.92 -10.88
CA HIS A 176 21.20 33.26 -9.73
C HIS A 176 22.37 32.28 -9.56
N ALA A 177 22.16 30.98 -9.81
CA ALA A 177 23.23 29.99 -9.76
C ALA A 177 24.25 30.18 -10.90
N GLU A 178 23.81 30.64 -12.08
CA GLU A 178 24.69 30.99 -13.20
C GLU A 178 25.49 32.26 -12.92
N GLU A 179 24.86 33.31 -12.37
CA GLU A 179 25.51 34.57 -12.00
C GLU A 179 26.54 34.38 -10.87
N ASN A 180 26.24 33.53 -9.89
CA ASN A 180 27.15 33.21 -8.79
C ASN A 180 28.00 31.97 -9.07
N ARG A 181 28.01 31.46 -10.30
CA ARG A 181 28.91 30.38 -10.66
C ARG A 181 30.31 31.00 -10.70
N GLU A 182 31.12 30.69 -9.69
CA GLU A 182 32.54 31.05 -9.70
C GLU A 182 33.16 30.61 -11.02
N SER A 183 33.87 31.52 -11.67
CA SER A 183 34.58 31.21 -12.90
C SER A 183 35.59 30.11 -12.60
N LEU A 184 35.47 28.98 -13.29
CA LEU A 184 36.36 27.84 -13.14
C LEU A 184 37.84 28.20 -13.37
N CYS A 185 38.08 29.30 -14.09
CA CYS A 185 39.41 29.83 -14.32
C CYS A 185 39.64 31.08 -13.46
N LYS A 186 40.81 31.15 -12.81
CA LYS A 186 41.33 32.33 -12.13
C LYS A 186 42.09 33.19 -13.12
N GLN A 187 41.79 34.48 -13.19
CA GLN A 187 42.57 35.42 -14.00
C GLN A 187 43.83 35.82 -13.23
N VAL A 188 44.99 35.73 -13.87
CA VAL A 188 46.24 36.26 -13.32
C VAL A 188 46.16 37.78 -13.30
N SER A 189 46.43 38.38 -12.15
CA SER A 189 46.46 39.84 -12.02
C SER A 189 47.62 40.43 -12.83
N GLU A 190 47.50 41.70 -13.21
CA GLU A 190 48.57 42.36 -13.97
C GLU A 190 49.87 42.44 -13.16
N GLU A 191 49.77 42.62 -11.84
CA GLU A 191 50.91 42.62 -10.92
C GLU A 191 51.62 41.25 -10.88
N GLU A 192 50.87 40.16 -10.76
CA GLU A 192 51.42 38.80 -10.81
C GLU A 192 52.07 38.49 -12.16
N ARG A 193 51.45 38.96 -13.25
CA ARG A 193 52.01 38.81 -14.61
C ARG A 193 53.32 39.57 -14.77
N GLN A 194 53.39 40.82 -14.31
CA GLN A 194 54.61 41.62 -14.36
C GLN A 194 55.73 40.97 -13.55
N LYS A 195 55.42 40.52 -12.33
CA LYS A 195 56.37 39.82 -11.48
C LYS A 195 56.91 38.54 -12.14
N LEU A 196 56.03 37.74 -12.75
CA LEU A 196 56.44 36.54 -13.48
C LEU A 196 57.38 36.86 -14.67
N LEU A 197 57.09 37.94 -15.41
CA LEU A 197 57.95 38.40 -16.51
C LEU A 197 59.32 38.87 -16.00
N GLU A 198 59.35 39.61 -14.90
CA GLU A 198 60.61 40.04 -14.26
C GLU A 198 61.45 38.84 -13.83
N ASP A 199 60.84 37.86 -13.18
CA ASP A 199 61.52 36.64 -12.72
C ASP A 199 62.06 35.82 -13.90
N LEU A 200 61.29 35.67 -14.98
CA LEU A 200 61.74 34.96 -16.19
C LEU A 200 62.89 35.70 -16.89
N LYS A 201 62.81 37.02 -17.04
CA LYS A 201 63.88 37.84 -17.63
C LYS A 201 65.14 37.79 -16.77
N HIS A 202 65.00 37.80 -15.45
CA HIS A 202 66.12 37.65 -14.53
C HIS A 202 66.81 36.28 -14.69
N ASN A 203 66.03 35.20 -14.77
CA ASN A 203 66.58 33.86 -14.99
C ASN A 203 67.29 33.75 -16.35
N TRP A 204 66.71 34.34 -17.40
CA TRP A 204 67.35 34.40 -18.72
C TRP A 204 68.69 35.15 -18.66
N GLN A 205 68.77 36.29 -17.95
CA GLN A 205 70.03 37.02 -17.76
C GLN A 205 71.09 36.18 -17.04
N LEU A 206 70.70 35.46 -15.99
CA LEU A 206 71.60 34.58 -15.23
C LEU A 206 72.13 33.44 -16.11
N MET A 207 71.25 32.76 -16.84
CA MET A 207 71.62 31.67 -17.75
C MET A 207 72.46 32.15 -18.92
N GLN A 208 72.13 33.31 -19.49
CA GLN A 208 72.90 33.92 -20.57
C GLN A 208 74.32 34.28 -20.10
N LYS A 209 74.46 34.83 -18.89
CA LYS A 209 75.77 35.08 -18.29
C LYS A 209 76.58 33.79 -18.13
N ALA A 210 75.97 32.71 -17.65
CA ALA A 210 76.63 31.42 -17.51
C ALA A 210 77.02 30.81 -18.87
N PHE A 211 76.17 30.98 -19.89
CA PHE A 211 76.43 30.54 -21.26
C PHE A 211 77.63 31.29 -21.87
N LEU A 212 77.72 32.61 -21.67
CA LEU A 212 78.85 33.42 -22.15
C LEU A 212 80.18 33.09 -21.44
N GLN A 213 80.13 32.55 -20.23
CA GLN A 213 81.30 32.08 -19.49
C GLN A 213 81.79 30.69 -19.94
N LEU A 214 81.12 30.04 -20.89
CA LEU A 214 81.59 28.77 -21.44
C LEU A 214 82.91 28.94 -22.21
N PRO A 215 83.80 27.94 -22.15
CA PRO A 215 84.99 27.92 -23.00
C PRO A 215 84.61 27.97 -24.48
N MET A 216 85.32 28.80 -25.26
CA MET A 216 85.12 28.94 -26.72
C MET A 216 85.27 27.60 -27.45
N LEU A 217 86.20 26.74 -27.00
CA LEU A 217 86.46 25.43 -27.58
C LEU A 217 85.61 24.34 -26.91
N THR A 218 84.70 23.74 -27.69
CA THR A 218 83.81 22.64 -27.28
C THR A 218 84.23 21.31 -27.88
N ASP A 219 85.47 20.90 -27.67
CA ASP A 219 86.04 19.73 -28.37
C ASP A 219 85.66 18.39 -27.74
N THR A 220 85.24 18.38 -26.46
CA THR A 220 84.90 17.15 -25.74
C THR A 220 83.38 16.96 -25.65
N ILE A 221 82.93 15.70 -25.72
CA ILE A 221 81.50 15.32 -25.66
C ILE A 221 80.77 15.99 -24.47
N PRO A 222 81.31 16.03 -23.24
CA PRO A 222 80.64 16.70 -22.12
C PRO A 222 80.49 18.21 -22.32
N LYS A 223 81.46 18.88 -22.95
CA LYS A 223 81.39 20.32 -23.26
C LYS A 223 80.30 20.60 -24.30
N ILE A 224 80.20 19.75 -25.33
CA ILE A 224 79.15 19.84 -26.36
C ILE A 224 77.77 19.67 -25.71
N LEU A 225 77.57 18.61 -24.92
CA LEU A 225 76.29 18.34 -24.24
C LEU A 225 75.90 19.46 -23.27
N LYS A 226 76.87 20.03 -22.53
CA LYS A 226 76.62 21.15 -21.63
C LYS A 226 76.18 22.40 -22.39
N LYS A 227 76.83 22.71 -23.52
CA LYS A 227 76.47 23.83 -24.38
C LYS A 227 75.08 23.65 -25.00
N THR A 228 74.80 22.49 -25.60
CA THR A 228 73.51 22.22 -26.24
C THR A 228 72.36 22.25 -25.24
N LYS A 229 72.56 21.75 -24.02
CA LYS A 229 71.58 21.85 -22.94
C LYS A 229 71.26 23.31 -22.59
N MET A 230 72.29 24.14 -22.38
CA MET A 230 72.07 25.56 -22.09
C MET A 230 71.39 26.32 -23.25
N GLU A 231 71.71 26.00 -24.50
CA GLU A 231 71.03 26.60 -25.65
C GLU A 231 69.54 26.21 -25.71
N GLN A 232 69.20 24.98 -25.35
CA GLN A 232 67.80 24.54 -25.29
C GLN A 232 67.05 25.26 -24.17
N GLU A 233 67.65 25.38 -22.99
CA GLU A 233 67.06 26.09 -21.84
C GLU A 233 66.87 27.59 -22.14
N LEU A 234 67.83 28.25 -22.79
CA LEU A 234 67.70 29.64 -23.23
C LEU A 234 66.57 29.82 -24.25
N ARG A 235 66.50 28.95 -25.27
CA ARG A 235 65.39 28.99 -26.25
C ARG A 235 64.03 28.74 -25.60
N GLN A 236 63.97 27.93 -24.55
CA GLN A 236 62.74 27.69 -23.80
C GLN A 236 62.31 28.96 -23.06
N LEU A 237 63.23 29.61 -22.34
CA LEU A 237 62.96 30.87 -21.64
C LEU A 237 62.52 31.98 -22.62
N GLU A 238 63.15 32.09 -23.79
CA GLU A 238 62.76 33.06 -24.82
C GLU A 238 61.32 32.82 -25.31
N LYS A 239 60.94 31.56 -25.54
CA LYS A 239 59.57 31.20 -25.92
C LYS A 239 58.57 31.52 -24.82
N ASP A 240 58.91 31.19 -23.58
CA ASP A 240 58.02 31.39 -22.43
C ASP A 240 57.78 32.89 -22.16
N ILE A 241 58.84 33.71 -22.27
CA ILE A 241 58.74 35.18 -22.18
C ILE A 241 57.85 35.72 -23.31
N ALA A 242 58.09 35.31 -24.56
CA ALA A 242 57.29 35.76 -25.69
C ALA A 242 55.81 35.36 -25.56
N LEU A 243 55.52 34.18 -24.99
CA LEU A 243 54.16 33.71 -24.73
C LEU A 243 53.43 34.63 -23.74
N ILE A 244 54.09 35.04 -22.66
CA ILE A 244 53.48 35.89 -21.62
C ILE A 244 53.41 37.37 -22.08
N GLU A 245 54.38 37.83 -22.85
CA GLU A 245 54.35 39.20 -23.41
C GLU A 245 53.25 39.37 -24.46
N SER A 246 53.07 38.38 -25.35
CA SER A 246 52.04 38.42 -26.40
C SER A 246 50.61 38.30 -25.88
N ASN A 247 50.41 37.71 -24.69
CA ASN A 247 49.10 37.51 -24.08
C ASN A 247 48.90 38.40 -22.84
N PRO A 248 48.11 39.49 -22.93
CA PRO A 248 47.83 40.37 -21.79
C PRO A 248 46.97 39.72 -20.70
N PHE A 249 46.02 38.86 -21.10
CA PHE A 249 45.07 38.20 -20.20
C PHE A 249 45.36 36.71 -20.14
N ILE A 250 45.69 36.21 -18.94
CA ILE A 250 46.02 34.80 -18.70
C ILE A 250 45.03 34.24 -17.69
N TYR A 251 44.42 33.11 -18.02
CA TYR A 251 43.48 32.40 -17.18
C TYR A 251 44.07 31.04 -16.80
N ILE A 252 44.13 30.75 -15.50
CA ILE A 252 44.64 29.50 -14.96
C ILE A 252 43.46 28.68 -14.44
N TYR A 253 43.45 27.39 -14.78
CA TYR A 253 42.56 26.40 -14.22
C TYR A 253 43.33 25.65 -13.12
N ASP A 254 42.72 25.48 -11.94
CA ASP A 254 43.29 24.68 -10.84
C ASP A 254 43.26 23.17 -11.11
#